data_AF-A0AAZ3SLL5-F1
#
_entry.id   AF-A0AAZ3SLL5-F1
#
_cell.length_a   1.000
_cell.length_b   1.000
_cell.length_c   1.000
_cell.angle_alpha   90.00
_cell.angle_beta   90.00
_cell.angle_gamma   90.00
#
_symmetry.space_group_name_H-M   'P 1'
#
loop_
_entity.id
_entity.type
_entity.pdbx_description
1 polymer ?
#
loop_
_entity_poly.entity_id
_entity_poly.type
_entity_poly.pdbx_seq_one_letter_code
_entity_poly.pdbx_strand_id
1 'polypeptide(L)'
;MKPSCIKSLTRIFKVSDLDNDGILNDKELNFFQRTCFNMPLAPQALEDVKNVVRKNMTDGVEDNGLTLKGFLFLHTLFIQRGRHETTWTVLRRFGYDDDLELHQEYLFPLLKIPADCTTELNHNAYLFLQSVFDKHDKDRDCALSPEEVKDLFKVFPYMPWGPDVNNTVCTNDQGWITYQGYLSQWTLTTYLDVQRCLEYLGYLGYSIICEQESQAAAITVTRNKRIDLQKKQTQRSVFRCNILGARGEWQDQLPKQRKIREDHKSFYSINTTYVYGQEKYLLVRLCISLSEDLACDVVCLVYDVNNPRSFEYCAKVYKQYFMDSKTPCMMIASKSDLHEARQHYSLTPLDFCRKNKLHPPQPWTCNTVDAPNKDLYTKLTTMAMYPHAKLRCMCTCNRCTFCICQNILRSQLLTNIKAKFYSVVLNRHMAQADLKSSTFWLRASVGATVFAVLGFAMYRAILKQR
;
A
#
# COMPACT_ATOMS: atom_id res chain seq x y z
N MET A 1 19.07 -37.98 -12.93
CA MET A 1 19.44 -36.74 -12.20
C MET A 1 19.07 -36.90 -10.74
N LYS A 2 19.80 -36.29 -9.81
CA LYS A 2 19.46 -36.31 -8.37
C LYS A 2 18.13 -35.56 -8.12
N PRO A 3 17.32 -35.94 -7.10
CA PRO A 3 16.04 -35.28 -6.80
C PRO A 3 16.15 -33.77 -6.53
N SER A 4 17.20 -33.31 -5.85
CA SER A 4 17.45 -31.89 -5.60
C SER A 4 17.63 -31.10 -6.90
N CYS A 5 18.38 -31.64 -7.86
CA CYS A 5 18.58 -31.01 -9.18
C CYS A 5 17.26 -30.91 -9.95
N ILE A 6 16.43 -31.96 -9.90
CA ILE A 6 15.10 -31.95 -10.52
C ILE A 6 14.24 -30.87 -9.88
N LYS A 7 14.19 -30.78 -8.54
CA LYS A 7 13.44 -29.75 -7.81
C LYS A 7 13.87 -28.34 -8.22
N SER A 8 15.17 -28.08 -8.28
CA SER A 8 15.71 -26.76 -8.67
C SER A 8 15.34 -26.41 -10.11
N LEU A 9 15.51 -27.34 -11.07
CA LEU A 9 15.14 -27.14 -12.47
C LEU A 9 13.62 -26.99 -12.66
N THR A 10 12.79 -27.70 -11.89
CA THR A 10 11.34 -27.53 -11.91
C THR A 10 10.93 -26.12 -11.46
N ARG A 11 11.57 -25.57 -10.43
CA ARG A 11 11.35 -24.17 -10.03
C ARG A 11 11.76 -23.21 -11.14
N ILE A 12 12.94 -23.43 -11.74
CA ILE A 12 13.44 -22.59 -12.84
C ILE A 12 12.46 -22.58 -14.02
N PHE A 13 11.93 -23.74 -14.39
CA PHE A 13 10.90 -23.87 -15.40
C PHE A 13 9.67 -23.02 -15.05
N LYS A 14 9.14 -23.14 -13.83
CA LYS A 14 7.97 -22.37 -13.37
C LYS A 14 8.18 -20.86 -13.27
N VAL A 15 9.41 -20.42 -13.01
CA VAL A 15 9.77 -18.99 -13.06
C VAL A 15 9.90 -18.50 -14.50
N SER A 16 10.33 -19.36 -15.43
CA SER A 16 10.54 -19.01 -16.85
C SER A 16 9.27 -19.09 -17.69
N ASP A 17 8.29 -19.87 -17.24
CA ASP A 17 6.92 -19.99 -17.75
C ASP A 17 6.16 -18.73 -17.33
N LEU A 18 6.15 -17.69 -18.18
CA LEU A 18 5.72 -16.32 -17.82
C LEU A 18 4.20 -16.17 -17.86
N ASP A 19 3.51 -16.96 -18.68
CA ASP A 19 2.05 -16.98 -18.78
C ASP A 19 1.38 -18.15 -18.03
N ASN A 20 2.15 -19.07 -17.44
CA ASN A 20 1.68 -20.21 -16.64
C ASN A 20 0.77 -21.18 -17.40
N ASP A 21 0.97 -21.28 -18.72
CA ASP A 21 0.26 -22.25 -19.56
C ASP A 21 0.86 -23.68 -19.42
N GLY A 22 2.03 -23.79 -18.77
CA GLY A 22 2.69 -25.06 -18.48
C GLY A 22 3.73 -25.49 -19.52
N ILE A 23 3.95 -24.69 -20.56
CA ILE A 23 4.98 -24.87 -21.59
C ILE A 23 5.92 -23.66 -21.61
N LEU A 24 7.07 -23.78 -22.27
CA LEU A 24 7.93 -22.65 -22.59
C LEU A 24 7.84 -22.40 -24.10
N ASN A 25 7.12 -21.36 -24.48
CA ASN A 25 6.99 -20.95 -25.88
C ASN A 25 8.29 -20.28 -26.39
N ASP A 26 8.35 -19.96 -27.68
CA ASP A 26 9.57 -19.40 -28.30
C ASP A 26 10.03 -18.08 -27.68
N LYS A 27 9.09 -17.26 -27.20
CA LYS A 27 9.43 -15.98 -26.57
C LYS A 27 10.08 -16.22 -25.20
N GLU A 28 9.52 -17.13 -24.41
CA GLU A 28 10.01 -17.50 -23.09
C GLU A 28 11.34 -18.25 -23.17
N LEU A 29 11.49 -19.16 -24.13
CA LEU A 29 12.75 -19.85 -24.39
C LEU A 29 13.84 -18.86 -24.82
N ASN A 30 13.53 -17.88 -25.68
CA ASN A 30 14.48 -16.85 -26.05
C ASN A 30 14.84 -15.93 -24.87
N PHE A 31 13.85 -15.57 -24.05
CA PHE A 31 14.09 -14.83 -22.81
C PHE A 31 15.01 -15.61 -21.87
N PHE A 32 14.71 -16.88 -21.62
CA PHE A 32 15.52 -17.78 -20.81
C PHE A 32 16.96 -17.90 -21.32
N GLN A 33 17.14 -18.08 -22.63
CA GLN A 33 18.46 -18.17 -23.27
C GLN A 33 19.26 -16.88 -23.14
N ARG A 34 18.63 -15.72 -23.41
CA ARG A 34 19.26 -14.41 -23.23
C ARG A 34 19.69 -14.22 -21.79
N THR A 35 18.83 -14.55 -20.84
CA THR A 35 19.09 -14.37 -19.41
C THR A 35 20.21 -15.29 -18.90
N CYS A 36 20.30 -16.53 -19.38
CA CYS A 36 21.30 -17.51 -18.92
C CYS A 36 22.64 -17.44 -19.67
N PHE A 37 22.61 -17.14 -20.97
CA PHE A 37 23.78 -17.31 -21.85
C PHE A 37 24.15 -16.03 -22.62
N ASN A 38 23.46 -14.91 -22.38
CA ASN A 38 23.66 -13.62 -23.06
C ASN A 38 23.49 -13.69 -24.59
N MET A 39 22.89 -14.76 -25.12
CA MET A 39 22.67 -14.96 -26.55
C MET A 39 21.30 -15.61 -26.79
N PRO A 40 20.44 -15.04 -27.64
CA PRO A 40 19.23 -15.73 -28.09
C PRO A 40 19.59 -16.87 -29.05
N LEU A 41 18.73 -17.89 -29.14
CA LEU A 41 18.86 -18.94 -30.14
C LEU A 41 18.27 -18.46 -31.46
N ALA A 42 18.92 -18.81 -32.57
CA ALA A 42 18.29 -18.66 -33.89
C ALA A 42 17.01 -19.51 -33.93
N PRO A 43 15.92 -19.06 -34.58
CA PRO A 43 14.65 -19.80 -34.63
C PRO A 43 14.81 -21.26 -35.09
N GLN A 44 15.67 -21.50 -36.08
CA GLN A 44 15.98 -22.85 -36.55
C GLN A 44 16.65 -23.71 -35.47
N ALA A 45 17.61 -23.16 -34.71
CA ALA A 45 18.29 -23.90 -33.66
C ALA A 45 17.33 -24.28 -32.52
N LEU A 46 16.36 -23.42 -32.22
CA LEU A 46 15.32 -23.67 -31.23
C LEU A 46 14.38 -24.80 -31.69
N GLU A 47 14.00 -24.80 -32.97
CA GLU A 47 13.22 -25.89 -33.56
C GLU A 47 14.01 -27.21 -33.60
N ASP A 48 15.31 -27.17 -33.87
CA ASP A 48 16.18 -28.35 -33.81
C ASP A 48 16.24 -28.94 -32.40
N VAL A 49 16.30 -28.09 -31.36
CA VAL A 49 16.22 -28.53 -29.96
C VAL A 49 14.89 -29.23 -29.70
N LYS A 50 13.75 -28.63 -30.10
CA LYS A 50 12.42 -29.28 -29.95
C LYS A 50 12.33 -30.59 -30.72
N ASN A 51 12.90 -30.66 -31.92
CA ASN A 51 12.92 -31.89 -32.72
C ASN A 51 13.72 -33.01 -32.04
N VAL A 52 14.82 -32.68 -31.35
CA VAL A 52 15.54 -33.66 -30.51
C VAL A 52 14.65 -34.17 -29.38
N VAL A 53 13.88 -33.30 -28.73
CA VAL A 53 12.93 -33.70 -27.68
C VAL A 53 11.84 -34.60 -28.24
N ARG A 54 11.14 -34.18 -29.31
CA ARG A 54 10.06 -34.96 -29.96
C ARG A 54 10.50 -36.35 -30.40
N LYS A 55 11.76 -36.50 -30.84
CA LYS A 55 12.33 -37.80 -31.24
C LYS A 55 12.55 -38.77 -30.08
N ASN A 56 12.73 -38.25 -28.86
CA ASN A 56 13.06 -39.07 -27.68
C ASN A 56 11.88 -39.21 -26.71
N MET A 57 10.91 -38.29 -26.75
CA MET A 57 9.75 -38.30 -25.88
C MET A 57 8.53 -37.66 -26.56
N THR A 58 7.37 -38.27 -26.38
CA THR A 58 6.12 -37.84 -27.02
C THR A 58 5.46 -36.67 -26.31
N ASP A 59 5.69 -36.50 -25.01
CA ASP A 59 5.09 -35.48 -24.13
C ASP A 59 6.09 -34.40 -23.70
N GLY A 60 7.22 -34.29 -24.41
CA GLY A 60 8.24 -33.27 -24.13
C GLY A 60 8.01 -31.93 -24.82
N VAL A 61 7.15 -31.89 -25.85
CA VAL A 61 6.79 -30.68 -26.59
C VAL A 61 5.28 -30.72 -26.85
N GLU A 62 4.57 -29.69 -26.40
CA GLU A 62 3.12 -29.53 -26.57
C GLU A 62 2.86 -28.11 -27.10
N ASP A 63 1.90 -27.93 -28.01
CA ASP A 63 1.55 -26.65 -28.62
C ASP A 63 2.73 -25.80 -29.11
N ASN A 64 3.75 -26.48 -29.65
CA ASN A 64 5.02 -25.91 -30.08
C ASN A 64 5.86 -25.24 -28.96
N GLY A 65 5.53 -25.45 -27.68
CA GLY A 65 6.34 -25.09 -26.53
C GLY A 65 6.98 -26.30 -25.85
N LEU A 66 8.04 -26.04 -25.09
CA LEU A 66 8.76 -27.08 -24.35
C LEU A 66 8.06 -27.36 -23.02
N THR A 67 7.64 -28.60 -22.77
CA THR A 67 7.01 -28.96 -21.48
C THR A 67 8.07 -29.10 -20.37
N LEU A 68 7.64 -29.15 -19.11
CA LEU A 68 8.55 -29.43 -17.98
C LEU A 68 9.32 -30.75 -18.17
N LYS A 69 8.65 -31.78 -18.71
CA LYS A 69 9.28 -33.08 -18.99
C LYS A 69 10.36 -32.95 -20.07
N GLY A 70 10.06 -32.21 -21.13
CA GLY A 70 11.03 -31.86 -22.19
C GLY A 70 12.23 -31.09 -21.66
N PHE A 71 11.99 -30.10 -20.80
CA PHE A 71 13.03 -29.30 -20.16
C PHE A 71 13.98 -30.16 -19.31
N LEU A 72 13.44 -31.02 -18.45
CA LEU A 72 14.23 -31.95 -17.64
C LEU A 72 14.98 -32.98 -18.51
N PHE A 73 14.37 -33.44 -19.60
CA PHE A 73 15.04 -34.32 -20.56
C PHE A 73 16.25 -33.64 -21.21
N LEU A 74 16.14 -32.38 -21.63
CA LEU A 74 17.26 -31.63 -22.21
C LEU A 74 18.43 -31.51 -21.22
N HIS A 75 18.16 -31.17 -19.96
CA HIS A 75 19.19 -31.13 -18.93
C HIS A 75 19.83 -32.51 -18.67
N THR A 76 19.03 -33.58 -18.70
CA THR A 76 19.56 -34.95 -18.64
C THR A 76 20.53 -35.24 -19.78
N LEU A 77 20.15 -34.86 -21.01
CA LEU A 77 20.94 -35.06 -22.21
C LEU A 77 22.26 -34.28 -22.16
N PHE A 78 22.24 -33.03 -21.68
CA PHE A 78 23.46 -32.23 -21.51
C PHE A 78 24.43 -32.89 -20.53
N ILE A 79 23.94 -33.37 -19.39
CA ILE A 79 24.77 -34.05 -18.38
C ILE A 79 25.37 -35.34 -18.95
N GLN A 80 24.56 -36.18 -19.60
CA GLN A 80 25.01 -37.45 -20.17
C GLN A 80 26.07 -37.27 -21.28
N ARG A 81 26.00 -36.16 -22.03
CA ARG A 81 26.98 -35.82 -23.07
C ARG A 81 28.21 -35.08 -22.54
N GLY A 82 28.39 -35.02 -21.21
CA GLY A 82 29.52 -34.35 -20.58
C GLY A 82 29.44 -32.82 -20.57
N ARG A 83 28.33 -32.22 -21.03
CA ARG A 83 28.08 -30.77 -21.07
C ARG A 83 27.34 -30.26 -19.82
N HIS A 84 27.73 -30.77 -18.67
CA HIS A 84 27.07 -30.46 -17.39
C HIS A 84 27.21 -28.97 -17.00
N GLU A 85 28.29 -28.29 -17.42
CA GLU A 85 28.46 -26.84 -17.21
C GLU A 85 27.29 -26.01 -17.75
N THR A 86 26.65 -26.42 -18.85
CA THR A 86 25.45 -25.72 -19.36
C THR A 86 24.31 -25.74 -18.34
N THR A 87 24.16 -26.83 -17.59
CA THR A 87 23.15 -26.93 -16.52
C THR A 87 23.55 -26.09 -15.31
N TRP A 88 24.84 -26.09 -14.95
CA TRP A 88 25.36 -25.26 -13.86
C TRP A 88 25.25 -23.76 -14.14
N THR A 89 25.47 -23.31 -15.38
CA THR A 89 25.26 -21.91 -15.77
C THR A 89 23.82 -21.48 -15.51
N VAL A 90 22.83 -22.31 -15.87
CA VAL A 90 21.41 -22.06 -15.59
C VAL A 90 21.14 -22.01 -14.08
N LEU A 91 21.61 -23.00 -13.33
CA LEU A 91 21.42 -23.05 -11.88
C LEU A 91 22.00 -21.82 -11.18
N ARG A 92 23.26 -21.47 -11.48
CA ARG A 92 23.92 -20.28 -10.91
C ARG A 92 23.22 -18.98 -11.31
N ARG A 93 22.74 -18.86 -12.55
CA ARG A 93 21.99 -17.67 -12.99
C ARG A 93 20.71 -17.46 -12.18
N PHE A 94 20.07 -18.55 -11.75
CA PHE A 94 18.86 -18.53 -10.92
C PHE A 94 19.14 -18.51 -9.41
N GLY A 95 20.40 -18.26 -9.03
CA GLY A 95 20.81 -18.04 -7.64
C GLY A 95 21.12 -19.31 -6.86
N TYR A 96 21.23 -20.48 -7.52
CA TYR A 96 21.62 -21.71 -6.84
C TYR A 96 23.13 -21.84 -6.67
N ASP A 97 23.55 -22.37 -5.53
CA ASP A 97 24.94 -22.74 -5.24
C ASP A 97 25.25 -24.21 -5.62
N ASP A 98 26.46 -24.67 -5.28
CA ASP A 98 26.93 -26.01 -5.59
C ASP A 98 26.18 -27.13 -4.81
N ASP A 99 25.50 -26.78 -3.72
CA ASP A 99 24.63 -27.67 -2.94
C ASP A 99 23.17 -27.68 -3.44
N LEU A 100 22.88 -26.88 -4.47
CA LEU A 100 21.55 -26.68 -5.06
C LEU A 100 20.56 -26.00 -4.10
N GLU A 101 21.08 -25.20 -3.18
CA GLU A 101 20.31 -24.28 -2.35
C GLU A 101 20.39 -22.87 -2.91
N LEU A 102 19.40 -22.02 -2.61
CA LEU A 102 19.43 -20.63 -3.05
C LEU A 102 20.42 -19.85 -2.18
N HIS A 103 21.39 -19.21 -2.83
CA HIS A 103 22.46 -18.48 -2.16
C HIS A 103 21.88 -17.38 -1.27
N GLN A 104 22.42 -17.25 -0.05
CA GLN A 104 21.89 -16.29 0.94
C GLN A 104 21.94 -14.84 0.43
N GLU A 105 22.97 -14.47 -0.33
CA GLU A 105 23.07 -13.12 -0.92
C GLU A 105 22.00 -12.86 -2.02
N TYR A 106 21.50 -13.92 -2.68
CA TYR A 106 20.41 -13.79 -3.65
C TYR A 106 19.07 -13.54 -2.96
N LEU A 107 18.80 -14.22 -1.83
CA LEU A 107 17.56 -14.08 -1.06
C LEU A 107 17.56 -12.86 -0.13
N PHE A 108 18.71 -12.53 0.46
CA PHE A 108 18.87 -11.49 1.48
C PHE A 108 19.87 -10.42 1.03
N PRO A 109 19.61 -9.69 -0.08
CA PRO A 109 20.50 -8.63 -0.52
C PRO A 109 20.56 -7.52 0.53
N LEU A 110 21.73 -6.88 0.64
CA LEU A 110 21.94 -5.82 1.63
C LEU A 110 21.09 -4.58 1.30
N LEU A 111 20.12 -4.28 2.17
CA LEU A 111 19.34 -3.04 2.12
C LEU A 111 19.44 -2.29 3.45
N LYS A 112 20.16 -1.16 3.46
CA LYS A 112 20.30 -0.33 4.66
C LYS A 112 19.11 0.60 4.80
N ILE A 113 18.37 0.47 5.90
CA ILE A 113 17.22 1.32 6.23
C ILE A 113 17.64 2.30 7.34
N PRO A 114 17.72 3.61 7.07
CA PRO A 114 17.99 4.59 8.12
C PRO A 114 16.85 4.66 9.14
N ALA A 115 17.17 5.10 10.36
CA ALA A 115 16.14 5.33 11.39
C ALA A 115 15.10 6.36 10.94
N ASP A 116 13.85 6.19 11.37
CA ASP A 116 12.68 6.99 11.02
C ASP A 116 12.30 7.00 9.51
N CYS A 117 12.89 6.12 8.70
CA CYS A 117 12.48 5.84 7.32
C CYS A 117 11.49 4.66 7.26
N THR A 118 10.80 4.51 6.13
CA THR A 118 9.93 3.35 5.85
C THR A 118 10.29 2.75 4.50
N THR A 119 9.83 1.53 4.24
CA THR A 119 10.06 0.80 2.99
C THR A 119 8.74 0.62 2.26
N GLU A 120 8.75 0.91 0.95
CA GLU A 120 7.59 0.79 0.07
C GLU A 120 8.01 0.10 -1.23
N LEU A 121 7.09 -0.59 -1.90
CA LEU A 121 7.32 -1.11 -3.25
C LEU A 121 7.33 0.04 -4.26
N ASN A 122 8.27 0.01 -5.21
CA ASN A 122 8.25 0.96 -6.32
C ASN A 122 7.24 0.53 -7.40
N HIS A 123 7.02 1.41 -8.38
CA HIS A 123 6.04 1.16 -9.44
C HIS A 123 6.32 -0.13 -10.24
N ASN A 124 7.58 -0.40 -10.58
CA ASN A 124 7.95 -1.60 -11.35
C ASN A 124 7.75 -2.88 -10.55
N ALA A 125 7.96 -2.83 -9.23
CA ALA A 125 7.67 -3.95 -8.34
C ALA A 125 6.17 -4.22 -8.26
N TYR A 126 5.32 -3.20 -8.22
CA TYR A 126 3.88 -3.39 -8.36
C TYR A 126 3.52 -4.04 -9.70
N LEU A 127 4.03 -3.55 -10.84
CA LEU A 127 3.76 -4.15 -12.15
C LEU A 127 4.17 -5.62 -12.21
N PHE A 128 5.33 -5.98 -11.65
CA PHE A 128 5.74 -7.37 -11.51
C PHE A 128 4.74 -8.19 -10.70
N LEU A 129 4.36 -7.73 -9.52
CA LEU A 129 3.41 -8.44 -8.66
C LEU A 129 2.03 -8.57 -9.32
N GLN A 130 1.59 -7.56 -10.07
CA GLN A 130 0.36 -7.60 -10.87
C GLN A 130 0.45 -8.71 -11.93
N SER A 131 1.54 -8.78 -12.68
CA SER A 131 1.74 -9.86 -13.65
C SER A 131 1.77 -11.25 -13.00
N VAL A 132 2.36 -11.37 -11.80
CA VAL A 132 2.35 -12.62 -11.04
C VAL A 132 0.93 -12.98 -10.59
N PHE A 133 0.11 -12.01 -10.18
CA PHE A 133 -1.30 -12.28 -9.88
C PHE A 133 -2.05 -12.78 -11.11
N ASP A 134 -1.99 -12.03 -12.21
CA ASP A 134 -2.72 -12.35 -13.45
C ASP A 134 -2.31 -13.70 -14.03
N LYS A 135 -1.04 -14.08 -13.85
CA LYS A 135 -0.47 -15.38 -14.21
C LYS A 135 -1.12 -16.55 -13.45
N HIS A 136 -1.62 -16.32 -12.24
CA HIS A 136 -2.19 -17.36 -11.38
C HIS A 136 -3.71 -17.28 -11.22
N ASP A 137 -4.34 -16.15 -11.54
CA ASP A 137 -5.81 -16.00 -11.66
C ASP A 137 -6.31 -16.62 -12.99
N LYS A 138 -6.53 -17.94 -12.96
CA LYS A 138 -6.84 -18.74 -14.16
C LYS A 138 -8.28 -18.58 -14.59
N ASP A 139 -9.19 -18.43 -13.64
CA ASP A 139 -10.62 -18.25 -13.91
C ASP A 139 -11.00 -16.77 -14.16
N ARG A 140 -10.07 -15.84 -13.95
CA ARG A 140 -10.19 -14.40 -14.20
C ARG A 140 -11.27 -13.75 -13.35
N ASP A 141 -11.44 -14.23 -12.12
CA ASP A 141 -12.41 -13.71 -11.16
C ASP A 141 -11.86 -12.51 -10.35
N CYS A 142 -10.61 -12.10 -10.61
CA CYS A 142 -9.88 -11.07 -9.88
C CYS A 142 -9.68 -11.41 -8.39
N ALA A 143 -9.66 -12.69 -8.04
CA ALA A 143 -9.26 -13.25 -6.77
C ALA A 143 -8.36 -14.48 -6.95
N LEU A 144 -7.72 -14.91 -5.87
CA LEU A 144 -6.93 -16.15 -5.86
C LEU A 144 -7.63 -17.18 -4.99
N SER A 145 -8.16 -18.21 -5.63
CA SER A 145 -8.68 -19.40 -4.98
C SER A 145 -7.58 -20.15 -4.22
N PRO A 146 -7.92 -21.04 -3.27
CA PRO A 146 -6.93 -21.82 -2.53
C PRO A 146 -6.00 -22.65 -3.42
N GLU A 147 -6.49 -23.13 -4.57
CA GLU A 147 -5.67 -23.91 -5.51
C GLU A 147 -4.71 -23.02 -6.31
N GLU A 148 -5.12 -21.80 -6.66
CA GLU A 148 -4.25 -20.82 -7.33
C GLU A 148 -3.19 -20.26 -6.39
N VAL A 149 -3.53 -20.03 -5.11
CA VAL A 149 -2.55 -19.68 -4.07
C VAL A 149 -1.51 -20.79 -3.90
N LYS A 150 -1.95 -22.06 -3.88
CA LYS A 150 -1.02 -23.20 -3.84
C LYS A 150 -0.14 -23.24 -5.08
N ASP A 151 -0.69 -22.97 -6.27
CA ASP A 151 0.06 -22.95 -7.53
C ASP A 151 1.12 -21.84 -7.54
N LEU A 152 0.75 -20.62 -7.15
CA LEU A 152 1.65 -19.47 -6.98
C LEU A 152 2.82 -19.81 -6.07
N PHE A 153 2.56 -20.49 -4.96
CA PHE A 153 3.58 -20.81 -3.97
C PHE A 153 4.34 -22.13 -4.24
N LYS A 154 4.14 -22.79 -5.39
CA LYS A 154 4.98 -23.94 -5.80
C LYS A 154 6.46 -23.57 -5.98
N VAL A 155 6.78 -22.30 -6.25
CA VAL A 155 8.16 -21.81 -6.35
C VAL A 155 8.77 -21.44 -4.99
N PHE A 156 8.00 -21.56 -3.90
CA PHE A 156 8.44 -21.31 -2.54
C PHE A 156 8.83 -22.62 -1.84
N PRO A 157 9.81 -22.59 -0.92
CA PRO A 157 10.18 -23.76 -0.13
C PRO A 157 9.17 -24.10 0.99
N TYR A 158 8.27 -23.17 1.32
CA TYR A 158 7.21 -23.32 2.33
C TYR A 158 5.99 -22.45 1.95
N MET A 159 4.86 -22.63 2.64
CA MET A 159 3.69 -21.76 2.48
C MET A 159 3.94 -20.40 3.17
N PRO A 160 4.11 -19.29 2.43
CA PRO A 160 4.55 -18.02 3.03
C PRO A 160 3.44 -17.25 3.75
N TRP A 161 2.18 -17.56 3.45
CA TRP A 161 1.01 -16.88 3.99
C TRP A 161 0.20 -17.81 4.89
N GLY A 162 -0.02 -17.37 6.12
CA GLY A 162 -0.90 -18.04 7.06
C GLY A 162 -2.38 -17.81 6.75
N PRO A 163 -3.28 -18.53 7.42
CA PRO A 163 -4.73 -18.37 7.25
C PRO A 163 -5.28 -17.03 7.76
N ASP A 164 -4.47 -16.28 8.51
CA ASP A 164 -4.75 -14.93 9.01
C ASP A 164 -4.70 -13.86 7.91
N VAL A 165 -4.01 -14.12 6.80
CA VAL A 165 -3.89 -13.18 5.67
C VAL A 165 -5.26 -12.84 5.08
N ASN A 166 -6.15 -13.82 4.94
CA ASN A 166 -7.53 -13.62 4.48
C ASN A 166 -8.34 -12.66 5.37
N ASN A 167 -7.94 -12.48 6.64
CA ASN A 167 -8.58 -11.53 7.57
C ASN A 167 -7.79 -10.21 7.72
N THR A 168 -6.67 -10.09 7.03
CA THR A 168 -5.80 -8.90 7.04
C THR A 168 -6.09 -7.97 5.85
N VAL A 169 -6.38 -8.56 4.69
CA VAL A 169 -6.54 -7.85 3.41
C VAL A 169 -7.95 -8.05 2.84
N CYS A 170 -8.25 -7.35 1.73
CA CYS A 170 -9.53 -7.52 1.04
C CYS A 170 -9.70 -8.93 0.47
N THR A 171 -10.87 -9.52 0.74
CA THR A 171 -11.30 -10.79 0.15
C THR A 171 -12.64 -10.63 -0.58
N ASN A 172 -12.93 -11.53 -1.51
CA ASN A 172 -14.26 -11.63 -2.14
C ASN A 172 -15.28 -12.29 -1.19
N ASP A 173 -16.49 -12.54 -1.68
CA ASP A 173 -17.59 -13.15 -0.90
C ASP A 173 -17.30 -14.58 -0.43
N GLN A 174 -16.38 -15.28 -1.10
CA GLN A 174 -15.92 -16.63 -0.74
C GLN A 174 -14.74 -16.62 0.24
N GLY A 175 -14.23 -15.43 0.60
CA GLY A 175 -13.06 -15.28 1.45
C GLY A 175 -11.72 -15.45 0.73
N TRP A 176 -11.72 -15.45 -0.61
CA TRP A 176 -10.50 -15.54 -1.42
C TRP A 176 -9.85 -14.17 -1.56
N ILE A 177 -8.52 -14.13 -1.61
CA ILE A 177 -7.75 -12.88 -1.63
C ILE A 177 -7.97 -12.20 -2.98
N THR A 178 -8.52 -10.98 -3.00
CA THR A 178 -8.72 -10.25 -4.27
C THR A 178 -7.42 -9.71 -4.82
N TYR A 179 -7.40 -9.28 -6.08
CA TYR A 179 -6.27 -8.54 -6.68
C TYR A 179 -5.75 -7.41 -5.78
N GLN A 180 -6.66 -6.56 -5.29
CA GLN A 180 -6.28 -5.48 -4.38
C GLN A 180 -5.79 -6.00 -3.03
N GLY A 181 -6.38 -7.08 -2.53
CA GLY A 181 -5.94 -7.74 -1.29
C GLY A 181 -4.52 -8.30 -1.41
N TYR A 182 -4.20 -8.93 -2.55
CA TYR A 182 -2.89 -9.46 -2.88
C TYR A 182 -1.81 -8.36 -2.86
N LEU A 183 -2.04 -7.24 -3.57
CA LEU A 183 -1.12 -6.11 -3.55
C LEU A 183 -1.00 -5.47 -2.16
N SER A 184 -2.09 -5.44 -1.40
CA SER A 184 -2.10 -4.94 -0.02
C SER A 184 -1.25 -5.82 0.90
N GLN A 185 -1.28 -7.15 0.72
CA GLN A 185 -0.47 -8.08 1.52
C GLN A 185 1.03 -7.91 1.25
N TRP A 186 1.41 -7.72 -0.01
CA TRP A 186 2.78 -7.39 -0.38
C TRP A 186 3.23 -6.04 0.17
N THR A 187 2.36 -5.03 0.12
CA THR A 187 2.61 -3.70 0.70
C THR A 187 2.82 -3.77 2.21
N LEU A 188 1.98 -4.55 2.91
CA LEU A 188 2.09 -4.79 4.34
C LEU A 188 3.40 -5.47 4.70
N THR A 189 3.73 -6.55 3.99
CA THR A 189 4.98 -7.31 4.19
C THR A 189 6.19 -6.40 3.99
N THR A 190 6.19 -5.61 2.91
CA THR A 190 7.27 -4.65 2.61
C THR A 190 7.46 -3.60 3.71
N TYR A 191 6.36 -3.12 4.30
CA TYR A 191 6.41 -2.09 5.33
C TYR A 191 6.86 -2.62 6.69
N LEU A 192 6.45 -3.84 7.06
CA LEU A 192 6.72 -4.44 8.38
C LEU A 192 8.01 -5.27 8.43
N ASP A 193 8.29 -6.04 7.39
CA ASP A 193 9.42 -6.97 7.29
C ASP A 193 9.95 -7.00 5.85
N VAL A 194 10.75 -5.99 5.51
CA VAL A 194 11.29 -5.85 4.15
C VAL A 194 12.22 -7.01 3.79
N GLN A 195 12.92 -7.63 4.74
CA GLN A 195 13.80 -8.76 4.43
C GLN A 195 13.01 -9.96 3.96
N ARG A 196 11.88 -10.26 4.61
CA ARG A 196 10.95 -11.28 4.14
C ARG A 196 10.36 -10.97 2.78
N CYS A 197 10.04 -9.70 2.50
CA CYS A 197 9.59 -9.29 1.18
C CYS A 197 10.66 -9.56 0.10
N LEU A 198 11.93 -9.23 0.38
CA LEU A 198 13.06 -9.49 -0.53
C LEU A 198 13.25 -10.99 -0.77
N GLU A 199 13.18 -11.80 0.28
CA GLU A 199 13.24 -13.27 0.19
C GLU A 199 12.14 -13.80 -0.74
N TYR A 200 10.90 -13.35 -0.55
CA TYR A 200 9.74 -13.78 -1.35
C TYR A 200 9.86 -13.34 -2.82
N LEU A 201 10.34 -12.13 -3.08
CA LEU A 201 10.67 -11.68 -4.45
C LEU A 201 11.77 -12.55 -5.08
N GLY A 202 12.74 -12.99 -4.27
CA GLY A 202 13.77 -13.95 -4.67
C GLY A 202 13.16 -15.29 -5.09
N TYR A 203 12.21 -15.84 -4.33
CA TYR A 203 11.51 -17.08 -4.69
C TYR A 203 10.68 -16.95 -5.97
N LEU A 204 10.05 -15.78 -6.20
CA LEU A 204 9.35 -15.48 -7.45
C LEU A 204 10.27 -15.19 -8.63
N GLY A 205 11.58 -14.98 -8.39
CA GLY A 205 12.55 -14.70 -9.46
C GLY A 205 12.52 -13.26 -9.96
N TYR A 206 12.12 -12.28 -9.13
CA TYR A 206 11.99 -10.88 -9.52
C TYR A 206 13.24 -10.31 -10.21
N SER A 207 14.43 -10.45 -9.60
CA SER A 207 15.68 -9.92 -10.18
C SER A 207 16.02 -10.55 -11.54
N ILE A 208 15.57 -11.77 -11.79
CA ILE A 208 15.82 -12.51 -13.03
C ILE A 208 14.85 -12.04 -14.11
N ILE A 209 13.56 -12.02 -13.79
CA ILE A 209 12.49 -11.64 -14.72
C ILE A 209 12.58 -10.16 -15.10
N CYS A 210 12.85 -9.29 -14.12
CA CYS A 210 12.97 -7.85 -14.33
C CYS A 210 14.40 -7.40 -14.71
N GLU A 211 15.33 -8.35 -14.91
CA GLU A 211 16.72 -8.10 -15.28
C GLU A 211 17.41 -7.04 -14.37
N GLN A 212 17.20 -7.16 -13.05
CA GLN A 212 17.77 -6.27 -12.03
C GLN A 212 18.96 -6.93 -11.32
N GLU A 213 19.82 -6.11 -10.69
CA GLU A 213 20.97 -6.60 -9.93
C GLU A 213 20.55 -7.44 -8.70
N SER A 214 19.48 -7.04 -8.01
CA SER A 214 18.98 -7.76 -6.84
C SER A 214 17.51 -7.47 -6.56
N GLN A 215 16.92 -8.19 -5.60
CA GLN A 215 15.55 -7.95 -5.15
C GLN A 215 15.38 -6.56 -4.52
N ALA A 216 16.46 -5.96 -4.00
CA ALA A 216 16.43 -4.63 -3.39
C ALA A 216 16.03 -3.53 -4.37
N ALA A 217 16.22 -3.75 -5.67
CA ALA A 217 15.76 -2.83 -6.72
C ALA A 217 14.23 -2.64 -6.74
N ALA A 218 13.45 -3.52 -6.10
CA ALA A 218 12.01 -3.38 -5.94
C ALA A 218 11.60 -2.34 -4.89
N ILE A 219 12.51 -1.96 -3.98
CA ILE A 219 12.18 -1.24 -2.75
C ILE A 219 12.57 0.24 -2.85
N THR A 220 11.61 1.10 -2.52
CA THR A 220 11.85 2.52 -2.26
C THR A 220 11.98 2.74 -0.76
N VAL A 221 13.16 3.20 -0.33
CA VAL A 221 13.37 3.66 1.05
C VAL A 221 12.93 5.12 1.13
N THR A 222 11.90 5.40 1.93
CA THR A 222 11.37 6.75 2.09
C THR A 222 12.35 7.60 2.89
N ARG A 223 12.25 8.93 2.78
CA ARG A 223 13.11 9.82 3.58
C ARG A 223 12.69 9.83 5.05
N ASN A 224 13.59 10.34 5.89
CA ASN A 224 13.39 10.45 7.33
C ASN A 224 12.14 11.30 7.67
N LYS A 225 11.29 10.77 8.56
CA LYS A 225 10.04 11.40 9.00
C LYS A 225 10.21 12.81 9.56
N ARG A 226 11.35 13.13 10.18
CA ARG A 226 11.64 14.47 10.71
C ARG A 226 11.67 15.51 9.59
N ILE A 227 12.19 15.14 8.42
CA ILE A 227 12.22 15.99 7.23
C ILE A 227 10.80 16.22 6.71
N ASP A 228 9.95 15.20 6.71
CA ASP A 228 8.53 15.34 6.34
C ASP A 228 7.80 16.32 7.25
N LEU A 229 8.02 16.24 8.56
CA LEU A 229 7.42 17.14 9.54
C LEU A 229 7.94 18.59 9.40
N GLN A 230 9.24 18.77 9.15
CA GLN A 230 9.84 20.09 8.92
C GLN A 230 9.32 20.74 7.63
N LYS A 231 9.28 19.97 6.54
CA LYS A 231 8.79 20.44 5.23
C LYS A 231 7.27 20.49 5.14
N LYS A 232 6.56 19.93 6.14
CA LYS A 232 5.08 19.85 6.16
C LYS A 232 4.51 19.16 4.91
N GLN A 233 5.25 18.20 4.37
CA GLN A 233 4.90 17.47 3.17
C GLN A 233 5.57 16.10 3.22
N THR A 234 4.88 15.06 2.80
CA THR A 234 5.42 13.71 2.66
C THR A 234 5.18 13.19 1.24
N GLN A 235 6.05 12.30 0.79
CA GLN A 235 5.89 11.54 -0.46
C GLN A 235 5.51 10.08 -0.20
N ARG A 236 5.35 9.68 1.08
CA ARG A 236 4.96 8.33 1.46
C ARG A 236 3.61 7.97 0.85
N SER A 237 3.47 6.70 0.50
CA SER A 237 2.22 6.11 0.04
C SER A 237 1.55 5.26 1.12
N VAL A 238 2.30 4.79 2.12
CA VAL A 238 1.82 3.91 3.19
C VAL A 238 1.92 4.60 4.55
N PHE A 239 0.82 4.62 5.31
CA PHE A 239 0.75 5.23 6.63
C PHE A 239 0.29 4.23 7.69
N ARG A 240 1.01 4.16 8.83
CA ARG A 240 0.66 3.30 9.95
C ARG A 240 -0.23 4.01 10.96
N CYS A 241 -1.37 3.40 11.29
CA CYS A 241 -2.32 3.79 12.32
C CYS A 241 -2.32 2.76 13.45
N ASN A 242 -1.97 3.18 14.67
CA ASN A 242 -2.08 2.33 15.84
C ASN A 242 -3.43 2.54 16.51
N ILE A 243 -4.16 1.45 16.72
CA ILE A 243 -5.44 1.41 17.42
C ILE A 243 -5.21 0.98 18.86
N LEU A 244 -5.70 1.78 19.80
CA LEU A 244 -5.57 1.59 21.24
C LEU A 244 -6.95 1.77 21.90
N GLY A 245 -7.38 0.80 22.70
CA GLY A 245 -8.61 0.86 23.50
C GLY A 245 -8.53 -0.09 24.69
N ALA A 246 -9.51 -0.05 25.61
CA ALA A 246 -9.47 -0.92 26.77
C ALA A 246 -9.70 -2.39 26.36
N ARG A 247 -9.16 -3.32 27.15
CA ARG A 247 -9.17 -4.77 26.84
C ARG A 247 -10.61 -5.28 26.71
N GLY A 248 -10.91 -5.99 25.62
CA GLY A 248 -12.24 -6.55 25.32
C GLY A 248 -13.13 -5.67 24.44
N GLU A 249 -12.77 -4.40 24.22
CA GLU A 249 -13.62 -3.49 23.44
C GLU A 249 -13.66 -3.84 21.96
N TRP A 250 -12.60 -4.45 21.42
CA TRP A 250 -12.42 -4.73 19.99
C TRP A 250 -12.74 -6.15 19.55
N GLN A 251 -12.51 -7.14 20.42
CA GLN A 251 -12.84 -8.55 20.13
C GLN A 251 -14.34 -8.78 19.96
N ASP A 252 -15.16 -7.89 20.52
CA ASP A 252 -16.61 -7.89 20.43
C ASP A 252 -17.18 -7.02 19.29
N GLN A 253 -16.34 -6.27 18.58
CA GLN A 253 -16.75 -5.25 17.60
C GLN A 253 -16.90 -5.76 16.16
N LEU A 254 -16.63 -7.03 15.87
CA LEU A 254 -16.91 -7.59 14.54
C LEU A 254 -17.64 -8.92 14.74
N PRO A 255 -18.95 -9.00 14.43
CA PRO A 255 -19.69 -10.26 14.47
C PRO A 255 -19.01 -11.37 13.65
N LYS A 256 -18.30 -10.99 12.58
CA LYS A 256 -17.42 -11.88 11.81
C LYS A 256 -16.24 -12.39 12.64
N GLN A 257 -15.54 -11.55 13.41
CA GLN A 257 -14.37 -11.97 14.22
C GLN A 257 -14.71 -12.89 15.41
N ARG A 258 -15.93 -12.88 15.92
CA ARG A 258 -16.36 -13.84 16.96
C ARG A 258 -16.45 -15.29 16.47
N LYS A 259 -16.62 -15.50 15.16
CA LYS A 259 -16.68 -16.83 14.52
C LYS A 259 -15.33 -17.27 13.93
N ILE A 260 -14.33 -16.39 13.94
CA ILE A 260 -13.00 -16.67 13.39
C ILE A 260 -12.21 -17.45 14.43
N ARG A 261 -11.64 -18.59 14.03
CA ARG A 261 -10.74 -19.36 14.87
C ARG A 261 -9.54 -18.52 15.30
N GLU A 262 -9.00 -18.79 16.48
CA GLU A 262 -7.98 -17.93 17.08
C GLU A 262 -6.71 -17.83 16.24
N ASP A 263 -6.33 -18.90 15.55
CA ASP A 263 -5.23 -19.00 14.58
C ASP A 263 -5.44 -18.20 13.29
N HIS A 264 -6.68 -17.80 12.98
CA HIS A 264 -7.02 -16.98 11.81
C HIS A 264 -7.16 -15.48 12.17
N LYS A 265 -6.99 -15.09 13.43
CA LYS A 265 -7.10 -13.68 13.86
C LYS A 265 -5.86 -12.92 13.44
N SER A 266 -6.06 -11.81 12.72
CA SER A 266 -5.02 -10.85 12.43
C SER A 266 -5.13 -9.62 13.33
N PHE A 267 -3.97 -9.11 13.76
CA PHE A 267 -3.85 -7.83 14.46
C PHE A 267 -3.53 -6.67 13.51
N TYR A 268 -3.48 -6.95 12.22
CA TYR A 268 -3.24 -5.98 11.17
C TYR A 268 -4.43 -5.94 10.21
N SER A 269 -4.64 -4.78 9.61
CA SER A 269 -5.49 -4.63 8.45
C SER A 269 -4.91 -3.57 7.54
N ILE A 270 -4.96 -3.79 6.23
CA ILE A 270 -4.45 -2.83 5.26
C ILE A 270 -5.41 -2.69 4.09
N ASN A 271 -5.64 -1.46 3.65
CA ASN A 271 -6.41 -1.18 2.45
C ASN A 271 -6.06 0.19 1.86
N THR A 272 -6.52 0.46 0.64
CA THR A 272 -6.39 1.76 0.01
C THR A 272 -7.47 2.73 0.48
N THR A 273 -7.08 4.01 0.54
CA THR A 273 -7.92 5.15 0.90
C THR A 273 -7.59 6.30 -0.04
N TYR A 274 -8.58 7.14 -0.35
CA TYR A 274 -8.38 8.29 -1.25
C TYR A 274 -8.45 9.59 -0.47
N VAL A 275 -7.34 10.33 -0.45
CA VAL A 275 -7.24 11.65 0.18
C VAL A 275 -7.01 12.69 -0.90
N TYR A 276 -8.00 13.56 -1.11
CA TYR A 276 -7.95 14.62 -2.14
C TYR A 276 -7.56 14.12 -3.54
N GLY A 277 -8.08 12.94 -3.93
CA GLY A 277 -7.81 12.30 -5.22
C GLY A 277 -6.48 11.52 -5.28
N GLN A 278 -5.70 11.50 -4.21
CA GLN A 278 -4.50 10.67 -4.11
C GLN A 278 -4.83 9.35 -3.42
N GLU A 279 -4.50 8.24 -4.06
CA GLU A 279 -4.57 6.91 -3.47
C GLU A 279 -3.41 6.70 -2.49
N LYS A 280 -3.71 6.19 -1.29
CA LYS A 280 -2.77 5.90 -0.22
C LYS A 280 -3.17 4.63 0.52
N TYR A 281 -2.20 3.89 1.03
CA TYR A 281 -2.42 2.75 1.90
C TYR A 281 -2.53 3.20 3.36
N LEU A 282 -3.58 2.74 4.03
CA LEU A 282 -3.72 2.83 5.48
C LEU A 282 -3.45 1.45 6.09
N LEU A 283 -2.36 1.34 6.83
CA LEU A 283 -2.00 0.16 7.60
C LEU A 283 -2.49 0.37 9.03
N VAL A 284 -3.46 -0.42 9.45
CA VAL A 284 -4.03 -0.41 10.79
C VAL A 284 -3.41 -1.53 11.61
N ARG A 285 -2.94 -1.20 12.81
CA ARG A 285 -2.41 -2.16 13.80
C ARG A 285 -3.22 -2.08 15.07
N LEU A 286 -3.75 -3.22 15.52
CA LEU A 286 -4.38 -3.34 16.83
C LEU A 286 -3.33 -3.60 17.90
N CYS A 287 -3.15 -2.65 18.82
CA CYS A 287 -2.20 -2.77 19.92
C CYS A 287 -2.87 -3.36 21.16
N ILE A 288 -2.44 -4.56 21.57
CA ILE A 288 -2.97 -5.27 22.75
C ILE A 288 -2.26 -4.82 24.03
N SER A 289 -0.98 -4.45 23.93
CA SER A 289 -0.15 -4.00 25.03
C SER A 289 0.54 -2.67 24.71
N LEU A 290 0.71 -1.83 25.74
CA LEU A 290 1.46 -0.57 25.67
C LEU A 290 2.98 -0.76 25.78
N SER A 291 3.46 -1.99 25.96
CA SER A 291 4.89 -2.33 26.00
C SER A 291 5.56 -2.42 24.63
N GLU A 292 4.80 -2.27 23.55
CA GLU A 292 5.28 -2.39 22.18
C GLU A 292 5.71 -1.04 21.59
N ASP A 293 6.44 -1.06 20.47
CA ASP A 293 6.75 0.15 19.70
C ASP A 293 5.46 0.86 19.26
N LEU A 294 5.18 2.00 19.89
CA LEU A 294 4.04 2.87 19.61
C LEU A 294 4.30 3.85 18.46
N ALA A 295 5.45 3.79 17.77
CA ALA A 295 5.69 4.64 16.62
C ALA A 295 4.61 4.43 15.55
N CYS A 296 3.99 5.50 15.08
CA CYS A 296 3.01 5.46 14.00
C CYS A 296 2.85 6.86 13.40
N ASP A 297 2.11 6.94 12.30
CA ASP A 297 1.80 8.19 11.61
C ASP A 297 0.52 8.84 12.15
N VAL A 298 -0.39 8.05 12.71
CA VAL A 298 -1.60 8.51 13.40
C VAL A 298 -2.01 7.52 14.49
N VAL A 299 -2.61 8.02 15.57
CA VAL A 299 -3.13 7.20 16.67
C VAL A 299 -4.64 7.28 16.69
N CYS A 300 -5.27 6.13 16.88
CA CYS A 300 -6.69 5.97 17.04
C CYS A 300 -6.99 5.46 18.45
N LEU A 301 -7.45 6.36 19.32
CA LEU A 301 -7.85 6.06 20.70
C LEU A 301 -9.34 5.80 20.72
N VAL A 302 -9.76 4.63 21.18
CA VAL A 302 -11.17 4.23 21.06
C VAL A 302 -11.69 3.78 22.39
N TYR A 303 -12.90 4.26 22.67
CA TYR A 303 -13.65 3.92 23.84
C TYR A 303 -15.04 3.43 23.41
N ASP A 304 -15.64 2.57 24.22
CA ASP A 304 -17.00 2.08 24.04
C ASP A 304 -17.99 3.06 24.69
N VAL A 305 -18.95 3.58 23.92
CA VAL A 305 -19.97 4.52 24.42
C VAL A 305 -20.87 3.90 25.48
N ASN A 306 -21.06 2.58 25.45
CA ASN A 306 -21.91 1.86 26.39
C ASN A 306 -21.17 1.44 27.68
N ASN A 307 -19.83 1.43 27.67
CA ASN A 307 -19.01 1.15 28.85
C ASN A 307 -18.59 2.45 29.55
N PRO A 308 -19.04 2.73 30.79
CA PRO A 308 -18.70 3.98 31.49
C PRO A 308 -17.21 4.15 31.81
N ARG A 309 -16.40 3.09 31.84
CA ARG A 309 -14.97 3.17 32.25
C ARG A 309 -14.00 3.14 31.08
N SER A 310 -14.49 2.97 29.85
CA SER A 310 -13.67 2.84 28.63
C SER A 310 -12.83 4.09 28.36
N PHE A 311 -13.43 5.27 28.49
CA PHE A 311 -12.78 6.53 28.15
C PHE A 311 -11.59 6.88 29.06
N GLU A 312 -11.61 6.43 30.31
CA GLU A 312 -10.51 6.66 31.26
C GLU A 312 -9.19 6.11 30.72
N TYR A 313 -9.23 4.94 30.07
CA TYR A 313 -8.06 4.34 29.43
C TYR A 313 -7.48 5.24 28.33
N CYS A 314 -8.32 5.68 27.38
CA CYS A 314 -7.92 6.57 26.30
C CYS A 314 -7.30 7.88 26.82
N ALA A 315 -7.91 8.46 27.86
CA ALA A 315 -7.40 9.68 28.47
C ALA A 315 -6.03 9.47 29.15
N LYS A 316 -5.82 8.35 29.86
CA LYS A 316 -4.54 8.00 30.48
C LYS A 316 -3.45 7.78 29.42
N VAL A 317 -3.73 6.98 28.40
CA VAL A 317 -2.80 6.68 27.30
C VAL A 317 -2.41 7.95 26.55
N TYR A 318 -3.38 8.80 26.21
CA TYR A 318 -3.10 10.09 25.57
C TYR A 318 -2.16 10.96 26.40
N LYS A 319 -2.46 11.12 27.70
CA LYS A 319 -1.65 11.94 28.61
C LYS A 319 -0.22 11.41 28.75
N GLN A 320 -0.06 10.09 28.82
CA GLN A 320 1.23 9.46 29.08
C GLN A 320 2.14 9.44 27.85
N TYR A 321 1.59 9.19 26.65
CA TYR A 321 2.41 8.91 25.46
C TYR A 321 2.27 9.93 24.32
N PHE A 322 1.14 10.64 24.24
CA PHE A 322 0.80 11.41 23.04
C PHE A 322 0.55 12.91 23.28
N MET A 323 0.44 13.36 24.53
CA MET A 323 0.22 14.77 24.86
C MET A 323 1.33 15.68 24.31
N ASP A 324 2.59 15.27 24.49
CA ASP A 324 3.77 16.01 24.00
C ASP A 324 4.32 15.46 22.68
N SER A 325 3.60 14.52 22.06
CA SER A 325 4.00 13.91 20.78
C SER A 325 3.58 14.76 19.59
N LYS A 326 4.32 14.64 18.48
CA LYS A 326 3.95 15.21 17.19
C LYS A 326 2.98 14.31 16.41
N THR A 327 2.67 13.12 16.94
CA THR A 327 1.77 12.17 16.30
C THR A 327 0.31 12.62 16.47
N PRO A 328 -0.45 12.81 15.38
CA PRO A 328 -1.84 13.20 15.46
C PRO A 328 -2.69 12.07 16.09
N CYS A 329 -3.63 12.45 16.95
CA CYS A 329 -4.51 11.53 17.68
C CYS A 329 -5.98 11.80 17.35
N MET A 330 -6.74 10.74 17.09
CA MET A 330 -8.19 10.78 16.90
C MET A 330 -8.87 9.96 18.01
N MET A 331 -9.92 10.53 18.60
CA MET A 331 -10.77 9.83 19.57
C MET A 331 -11.97 9.22 18.82
N ILE A 332 -12.26 7.93 19.04
CA ILE A 332 -13.41 7.24 18.45
C ILE A 332 -14.35 6.77 19.55
N ALA A 333 -15.63 7.11 19.37
CA ALA A 333 -16.74 6.65 20.16
C ALA A 333 -17.36 5.42 19.47
N SER A 334 -16.87 4.23 19.83
CA SER A 334 -17.30 2.96 19.24
C SER A 334 -18.65 2.50 19.77
N LYS A 335 -19.32 1.60 19.03
CA LYS A 335 -20.69 1.10 19.31
C LYS A 335 -21.71 2.23 19.42
N SER A 336 -21.58 3.23 18.54
CA SER A 336 -22.44 4.42 18.54
C SER A 336 -23.93 4.12 18.25
N ASP A 337 -24.27 2.88 17.90
CA ASP A 337 -25.64 2.36 17.81
C ASP A 337 -26.27 2.03 19.17
N LEU A 338 -25.46 1.88 20.22
CA LEU A 338 -25.92 1.60 21.59
C LEU A 338 -26.18 2.88 22.38
N HIS A 339 -26.87 2.73 23.52
CA HIS A 339 -27.11 3.83 24.45
C HIS A 339 -25.79 4.38 25.01
N GLU A 340 -25.57 5.68 24.86
CA GLU A 340 -24.40 6.39 25.37
C GLU A 340 -24.49 6.54 26.89
N ALA A 341 -23.62 5.81 27.60
CA ALA A 341 -23.49 5.88 29.04
C ALA A 341 -22.56 7.05 29.44
N ARG A 342 -22.84 7.67 30.58
CA ARG A 342 -21.98 8.72 31.14
C ARG A 342 -20.61 8.14 31.48
N GLN A 343 -19.57 8.65 30.81
CA GLN A 343 -18.19 8.24 31.04
C GLN A 343 -17.70 8.68 32.44
N HIS A 344 -17.16 7.74 33.20
CA HIS A 344 -16.60 7.91 34.54
C HIS A 344 -15.18 8.46 34.45
N TYR A 345 -15.08 9.72 34.02
CA TYR A 345 -13.85 10.48 33.99
C TYR A 345 -14.14 11.93 34.37
N SER A 346 -13.11 12.66 34.81
CA SER A 346 -13.27 14.05 35.31
C SER A 346 -13.82 15.03 34.27
N LEU A 347 -13.66 14.72 32.98
CA LEU A 347 -14.14 15.52 31.85
C LEU A 347 -14.97 14.64 30.92
N THR A 348 -15.95 15.23 30.22
CA THR A 348 -16.61 14.54 29.09
C THR A 348 -15.59 14.28 27.96
N PRO A 349 -15.80 13.26 27.12
CA PRO A 349 -14.92 13.02 25.96
C PRO A 349 -14.77 14.25 25.05
N LEU A 350 -15.85 15.00 24.84
CA LEU A 350 -15.84 16.22 24.05
C LEU A 350 -15.00 17.33 24.70
N ASP A 351 -15.18 17.57 26.00
CA ASP A 351 -14.43 18.60 26.72
C ASP A 351 -12.96 18.24 26.88
N PHE A 352 -12.64 16.96 27.02
CA PHE A 352 -11.27 16.46 26.97
C PHE A 352 -10.63 16.76 25.61
N CYS A 353 -11.31 16.47 24.50
CA CYS A 353 -10.79 16.79 23.17
C CYS A 353 -10.59 18.30 22.98
N ARG A 354 -11.56 19.12 23.41
CA ARG A 354 -11.46 20.60 23.35
C ARG A 354 -10.26 21.12 24.15
N LYS A 355 -10.10 20.64 25.39
CA LYS A 355 -8.99 21.02 26.28
C LYS A 355 -7.63 20.70 25.66
N ASN A 356 -7.52 19.53 25.03
CA ASN A 356 -6.27 19.06 24.41
C ASN A 356 -6.13 19.44 22.93
N LYS A 357 -7.02 20.30 22.39
CA LYS A 357 -7.02 20.74 20.97
C LYS A 357 -7.10 19.59 19.97
N LEU A 358 -7.74 18.49 20.35
CA LEU A 358 -8.05 17.34 19.48
C LEU A 358 -9.36 17.56 18.73
N HIS A 359 -9.57 16.77 17.68
CA HIS A 359 -10.87 16.70 17.02
C HIS A 359 -11.95 16.15 17.96
N PRO A 360 -13.23 16.56 17.81
CA PRO A 360 -14.34 15.94 18.54
C PRO A 360 -14.34 14.41 18.37
N PRO A 361 -14.79 13.65 19.38
CA PRO A 361 -14.93 12.19 19.24
C PRO A 361 -15.73 11.82 17.99
N GLN A 362 -15.20 10.89 17.19
CA GLN A 362 -15.85 10.42 15.98
C GLN A 362 -16.74 9.21 16.31
N PRO A 363 -18.05 9.25 16.05
CA PRO A 363 -18.92 8.09 16.25
C PRO A 363 -18.60 7.00 15.23
N TRP A 364 -18.60 5.75 15.68
CA TRP A 364 -18.37 4.59 14.81
C TRP A 364 -19.17 3.37 15.28
N THR A 365 -19.73 2.64 14.32
CA THR A 365 -20.35 1.33 14.53
C THR A 365 -20.12 0.43 13.33
N CYS A 366 -20.05 -0.86 13.60
CA CYS A 366 -20.01 -1.95 12.62
C CYS A 366 -21.39 -2.60 12.40
N ASN A 367 -22.39 -2.26 13.22
CA ASN A 367 -23.71 -2.86 13.23
C ASN A 367 -24.62 -2.17 12.21
N THR A 368 -24.19 -2.17 10.96
CA THR A 368 -24.90 -1.57 9.83
C THR A 368 -25.28 -2.65 8.84
N VAL A 369 -26.44 -2.49 8.20
CA VAL A 369 -26.90 -3.38 7.12
C VAL A 369 -25.95 -3.27 5.92
N ASP A 370 -25.44 -2.08 5.67
CA ASP A 370 -24.46 -1.78 4.62
C ASP A 370 -23.02 -1.82 5.14
N ALA A 371 -22.06 -1.81 4.21
CA ALA A 371 -20.64 -1.69 4.54
C ALA A 371 -20.36 -0.46 5.42
N PRO A 372 -19.50 -0.58 6.47
CA PRO A 372 -19.21 0.53 7.36
C PRO A 372 -18.67 1.76 6.61
N ASN A 373 -19.01 2.95 7.10
CA ASN A 373 -18.59 4.20 6.48
C ASN A 373 -17.05 4.30 6.40
N LYS A 374 -16.52 4.48 5.19
CA LYS A 374 -15.07 4.62 4.91
C LYS A 374 -14.50 5.98 5.30
N ASP A 375 -15.35 6.96 5.62
CA ASP A 375 -14.94 8.32 5.99
C ASP A 375 -13.90 8.32 7.10
N LEU A 376 -14.09 7.48 8.14
CA LEU A 376 -13.17 7.40 9.26
C LEU A 376 -11.73 7.10 8.82
N TYR A 377 -11.56 6.11 7.95
CA TYR A 377 -10.25 5.72 7.42
C TYR A 377 -9.65 6.85 6.58
N THR A 378 -10.44 7.50 5.74
CA THR A 378 -10.01 8.70 5.01
C THR A 378 -9.56 9.82 5.94
N LYS A 379 -10.24 10.04 7.08
CA LYS A 379 -9.85 11.04 8.08
C LYS A 379 -8.51 10.68 8.73
N LEU A 380 -8.32 9.41 9.11
CA LEU A 380 -7.07 8.91 9.69
C LEU A 380 -5.90 9.10 8.72
N THR A 381 -6.05 8.70 7.45
CA THR A 381 -5.04 8.91 6.41
C THR A 381 -4.75 10.39 6.18
N THR A 382 -5.78 11.24 6.17
CA THR A 382 -5.61 12.69 6.01
C THR A 382 -4.79 13.28 7.17
N MET A 383 -5.05 12.84 8.41
CA MET A 383 -4.28 13.27 9.59
C MET A 383 -2.83 12.79 9.53
N ALA A 384 -2.58 11.57 9.07
CA ALA A 384 -1.23 11.03 8.86
C ALA A 384 -0.44 11.80 7.79
N MET A 385 -1.10 12.18 6.68
CA MET A 385 -0.48 12.97 5.60
C MET A 385 -0.21 14.42 6.01
N TYR A 386 -1.11 15.02 6.80
CA TYR A 386 -1.08 16.44 7.15
C TYR A 386 -1.16 16.67 8.68
N PRO A 387 -0.19 16.19 9.48
CA PRO A 387 -0.26 16.25 10.95
C PRO A 387 -0.27 17.68 11.51
N HIS A 388 0.19 18.65 10.70
CA HIS A 388 0.23 20.07 11.05
C HIS A 388 -1.05 20.84 10.68
N ALA A 389 -1.91 20.25 9.84
CA ALA A 389 -3.14 20.89 9.43
C ALA A 389 -4.17 20.77 10.56
N LYS A 390 -4.49 21.89 11.22
CA LYS A 390 -5.70 21.96 12.05
C LYS A 390 -6.90 21.91 11.11
N LEU A 391 -7.38 20.71 10.79
CA LEU A 391 -8.54 20.49 9.93
C LEU A 391 -9.81 20.95 10.65
N ARG A 392 -10.01 22.28 10.77
CA ARG A 392 -11.10 22.87 11.57
C ARG A 392 -12.51 22.49 11.07
N CYS A 393 -12.66 21.97 9.85
CA CYS A 393 -13.84 21.23 9.41
C CYS A 393 -13.38 19.90 8.80
N MET A 394 -13.67 18.79 9.48
CA MET A 394 -13.75 17.46 8.85
C MET A 394 -15.22 17.02 8.82
N CYS A 395 -16.06 17.96 8.42
CA CYS A 395 -17.42 17.71 7.98
C CYS A 395 -17.38 16.66 6.85
N THR A 396 -18.37 15.75 6.80
CA THR A 396 -18.56 14.66 5.81
C THR A 396 -18.63 15.11 4.34
N CYS A 397 -18.41 16.39 4.10
CA CYS A 397 -18.57 17.06 2.84
C CYS A 397 -17.23 17.70 2.49
N ASN A 398 -16.36 16.95 1.80
CA ASN A 398 -15.21 17.52 1.07
C ASN A 398 -15.64 18.52 -0.05
N ARG A 399 -16.93 18.90 -0.08
CA ARG A 399 -17.57 19.86 -0.99
C ARG A 399 -18.10 21.11 -0.28
N CYS A 400 -17.89 21.30 1.03
CA CYS A 400 -18.49 22.45 1.69
C CYS A 400 -17.77 23.73 1.26
N THR A 401 -18.54 24.81 1.12
CA THR A 401 -18.06 26.12 0.66
C THR A 401 -16.85 26.60 1.47
N PHE A 402 -16.77 26.23 2.74
CA PHE A 402 -15.64 26.55 3.61
C PHE A 402 -14.32 25.86 3.21
N CYS A 403 -14.33 24.57 2.86
CA CYS A 403 -13.13 23.84 2.40
C CYS A 403 -12.63 24.32 1.03
N ILE A 404 -13.57 24.61 0.12
CA ILE A 404 -13.25 25.19 -1.20
C ILE A 404 -12.68 26.60 -1.03
N CYS A 405 -13.29 27.44 -0.18
CA CYS A 405 -12.77 28.77 0.14
C CYS A 405 -11.37 28.72 0.77
N GLN A 406 -11.07 27.75 1.64
CA GLN A 406 -9.77 27.64 2.29
C GLN A 406 -8.66 27.21 1.31
N ASN A 407 -8.96 26.32 0.35
CA ASN A 407 -8.03 25.94 -0.72
C ASN A 407 -7.82 27.08 -1.73
N ILE A 408 -8.86 27.83 -2.07
CA ILE A 408 -8.76 29.03 -2.93
C ILE A 408 -7.94 30.13 -2.25
N LEU A 409 -8.18 30.38 -0.95
CA LEU A 409 -7.44 31.37 -0.16
C LEU A 409 -5.95 31.02 0.03
N ARG A 410 -5.57 29.74 -0.11
CA ARG A 410 -4.18 29.27 -0.05
C ARG A 410 -3.52 29.11 -1.43
N SER A 411 -4.23 29.34 -2.54
CA SER A 411 -3.66 29.27 -3.88
C SER A 411 -2.60 30.35 -4.10
N GLN A 412 -1.41 29.94 -4.56
CA GLN A 412 -0.32 30.85 -4.95
C GLN A 412 -0.77 31.91 -5.97
N LEU A 413 -1.80 31.61 -6.76
CA LEU A 413 -2.37 32.54 -7.73
C LEU A 413 -3.00 33.76 -7.03
N LEU A 414 -3.70 33.55 -5.91
CA LEU A 414 -4.38 34.60 -5.15
C LEU A 414 -3.38 35.44 -4.34
N THR A 415 -2.28 34.83 -3.88
CA THR A 415 -1.17 35.55 -3.25
C THR A 415 -0.43 36.43 -4.26
N ASN A 416 -0.18 35.92 -5.48
CA ASN A 416 0.43 36.69 -6.57
C ASN A 416 -0.47 37.79 -7.11
N ILE A 417 -1.78 37.54 -7.21
CA ILE A 417 -2.77 38.56 -7.59
C ILE A 417 -2.86 39.62 -6.50
N LYS A 418 -2.93 39.25 -5.20
CA LYS A 418 -2.89 40.23 -4.10
C LYS A 418 -1.62 41.05 -4.12
N ALA A 419 -0.46 40.45 -4.34
CA ALA A 419 0.82 41.17 -4.42
C ALA A 419 0.86 42.16 -5.60
N LYS A 420 0.41 41.73 -6.79
CA LYS A 420 0.30 42.61 -7.98
C LYS A 420 -0.75 43.71 -7.79
N PHE A 421 -1.86 43.41 -7.13
CA PHE A 421 -2.90 44.41 -6.87
C PHE A 421 -2.44 45.42 -5.82
N TYR A 422 -1.74 44.99 -4.78
CA TYR A 422 -1.12 45.88 -3.80
C TYR A 422 -0.08 46.79 -4.46
N SER A 423 0.77 46.27 -5.34
CA SER A 423 1.76 47.09 -6.06
C SER A 423 1.12 48.09 -7.02
N VAL A 424 0.02 47.71 -7.70
CA VAL A 424 -0.69 48.61 -8.63
C VAL A 424 -1.49 49.68 -7.88
N VAL A 425 -2.10 49.34 -6.74
CA VAL A 425 -2.90 50.28 -5.94
C VAL A 425 -2.01 51.24 -5.14
N LEU A 426 -0.89 50.78 -4.55
CA LEU A 426 0.06 51.70 -3.89
C LEU A 426 0.74 52.63 -4.89
N ASN A 427 1.12 52.15 -6.08
CA ASN A 427 1.77 53.00 -7.08
C ASN A 427 0.82 53.99 -7.76
N ARG A 428 -0.51 53.80 -7.68
CA ARG A 428 -1.49 54.73 -8.27
C ARG A 428 -2.15 55.70 -7.28
N HIS A 429 -1.99 55.52 -5.96
CA HIS A 429 -2.71 56.34 -4.97
C HIS A 429 -1.86 57.16 -3.99
N MET A 430 -0.52 57.24 -4.14
CA MET A 430 0.29 58.24 -3.44
C MET A 430 0.84 59.33 -4.37
N ALA A 431 -0.02 59.84 -5.26
CA ALA A 431 0.13 61.17 -5.82
C ALA A 431 -1.18 61.92 -5.59
N GLN A 432 -1.18 62.73 -4.53
CA GLN A 432 -1.81 64.05 -4.48
C GLN A 432 -3.31 64.12 -4.84
N ALA A 433 -4.18 64.14 -3.83
CA ALA A 433 -5.31 65.06 -3.76
C ALA A 433 -6.09 64.88 -2.44
N ASP A 434 -6.19 65.97 -1.67
CA ASP A 434 -7.32 66.26 -0.81
C ASP A 434 -8.64 66.01 -1.56
N LEU A 435 -9.65 65.42 -0.91
CA LEU A 435 -11.03 65.92 -0.96
C LEU A 435 -11.95 65.11 -0.03
N LYS A 436 -12.56 65.81 0.93
CA LYS A 436 -13.70 65.36 1.73
C LYS A 436 -14.89 65.00 0.82
N SER A 437 -15.55 63.88 1.12
CA SER A 437 -16.84 63.37 0.59
C SER A 437 -16.89 62.40 -0.61
N SER A 438 -15.80 62.12 -1.33
CA SER A 438 -15.82 61.18 -2.49
C SER A 438 -15.54 59.69 -2.13
N THR A 439 -15.08 59.40 -0.91
CA THR A 439 -14.53 58.07 -0.55
C THR A 439 -15.55 56.94 -0.38
N PHE A 440 -16.84 57.22 -0.20
CA PHE A 440 -17.85 56.15 -0.01
C PHE A 440 -18.22 55.48 -1.33
N TRP A 441 -18.59 56.27 -2.35
CA TRP A 441 -19.00 55.75 -3.65
C TRP A 441 -17.87 55.07 -4.41
N LEU A 442 -16.63 55.55 -4.23
CA LEU A 442 -15.44 54.96 -4.85
C LEU A 442 -15.06 53.62 -4.20
N ARG A 443 -15.27 53.48 -2.88
CA ARG A 443 -15.11 52.18 -2.19
C ARG A 443 -16.24 51.21 -2.51
N ALA A 444 -17.47 51.70 -2.65
CA ALA A 444 -18.62 50.90 -3.02
C ALA A 444 -18.53 50.38 -4.47
N SER A 445 -18.08 51.21 -5.42
CA SER A 445 -17.92 50.82 -6.82
C SER A 445 -16.74 49.86 -7.03
N VAL A 446 -15.61 50.07 -6.35
CA VAL A 446 -14.50 49.10 -6.36
C VAL A 446 -14.91 47.78 -5.70
N GLY A 447 -15.65 47.84 -4.58
CA GLY A 447 -16.19 46.66 -3.91
C GLY A 447 -17.16 45.86 -4.81
N ALA A 448 -18.07 46.55 -5.49
CA ALA A 448 -19.03 45.94 -6.40
C ALA A 448 -18.33 45.29 -7.61
N THR A 449 -17.30 45.93 -8.15
CA THR A 449 -16.55 45.42 -9.32
C THR A 449 -15.74 44.18 -8.94
N VAL A 450 -15.11 44.16 -7.75
CA VAL A 450 -14.40 42.99 -7.23
C VAL A 450 -15.37 41.83 -6.97
N PHE A 451 -16.56 42.09 -6.44
CA PHE A 451 -17.60 41.07 -6.26
C PHE A 451 -18.12 40.52 -7.60
N ALA A 452 -18.30 41.37 -8.62
CA ALA A 452 -18.74 40.93 -9.94
C ALA A 452 -17.69 40.06 -10.64
N VAL A 453 -16.41 40.43 -10.56
CA VAL A 453 -15.31 39.67 -11.17
C VAL A 453 -15.09 38.33 -10.46
N LEU A 454 -15.17 38.30 -9.11
CA LEU A 454 -15.09 37.05 -8.34
C LEU A 454 -16.30 36.15 -8.57
N GLY A 455 -17.51 36.73 -8.65
CA GLY A 455 -18.73 36.00 -8.98
C GLY A 455 -18.68 35.40 -10.38
N PHE A 456 -18.19 36.14 -11.37
CA PHE A 456 -18.03 35.65 -12.75
C PHE A 456 -16.95 34.57 -12.86
N ALA A 457 -15.85 34.70 -12.12
CA ALA A 457 -14.81 33.67 -12.06
C ALA A 457 -15.29 32.38 -11.37
N MET A 458 -16.06 32.48 -10.27
CA MET A 458 -16.70 31.33 -9.64
C MET A 458 -17.74 30.68 -10.57
N TYR A 459 -18.56 31.48 -11.25
CA TYR A 459 -19.56 30.99 -12.21
C TYR A 459 -18.91 30.21 -13.35
N ARG A 460 -17.80 30.71 -13.92
CA ARG A 460 -17.02 29.99 -14.94
C ARG A 460 -16.35 28.73 -14.40
N ALA A 461 -15.84 28.74 -13.16
CA ALA A 461 -15.20 27.58 -12.55
C ALA A 461 -16.21 26.44 -12.26
N ILE A 462 -17.43 26.79 -11.89
CA ILE A 462 -18.52 25.83 -11.61
C ILE A 462 -19.06 25.23 -12.93
N LEU A 463 -19.19 26.02 -14.00
CA LEU A 463 -19.68 25.53 -15.30
C LEU A 463 -18.67 24.68 -16.07
N LYS A 464 -17.36 24.78 -15.77
CA LYS A 464 -16.31 23.96 -16.41
C LYS A 464 -16.22 22.53 -15.88
N GLN A 465 -17.01 22.17 -14.86
CA GLN A 465 -17.05 20.84 -14.23
C GLN A 465 -18.33 20.05 -14.56
N ARG A 466 -19.07 20.43 -15.61
CA ARG A 466 -20.12 19.59 -16.20
C ARG A 466 -19.60 18.86 -17.43
#